data_AF-C6HXZ6-F1
#
_entry.id   AF-C6HXZ6-F1
#
_cell.length_a   1.000
_cell.length_b   1.000
_cell.length_c   1.000
_cell.angle_alpha   90.00
_cell.angle_beta   90.00
_cell.angle_gamma   90.00
#
_symmetry.space_group_name_H-M   'P 1'
#
loop_
_entity.id
_entity.type
_entity.pdbx_description
1 polymer ?
#
loop_
_entity_poly.entity_id
_entity_poly.type
_entity_poly.pdbx_seq_one_letter_code
_entity_poly.pdbx_strand_id
1 'polypeptide(L)'
;MPPLGSALLAGLLAFSGMTVFFSLSASPVFADPFRDFIIYPYETPEQGEISLGTWQTLLLPNKTADTIYGKNIRDANLLFATYVLEFGVTDWWTLGTYVDFVSGAGQAYSYLQTRAITTRLRFPRIPDFIDPAVQIEYWAPGGGTGMQSFLDIILIGEKKLGRFILDINGSFMFATDGSEPNFPPEFAYSAGLYYLIADNVNAGIEAFGDDGVISNMGPLGGPASLYQAMQQQFIFQSWNFAIGEHVDWNIGVGTGLTAVSAPFAIKTIFEYHFKPFDFEEKEGKRYEEEQNIH
;
A
#
# COMPACT_ATOMS: atom_id res chain seq x y z
N MET A 1 24.06 -34.90 -15.14
CA MET A 1 23.96 -33.86 -14.09
C MET A 1 24.82 -32.68 -14.53
N PRO A 2 24.26 -31.60 -15.09
CA PRO A 2 25.00 -30.36 -15.30
C PRO A 2 24.94 -29.50 -14.02
N PRO A 3 25.95 -28.65 -13.76
CA PRO A 3 26.06 -27.94 -12.49
C PRO A 3 25.05 -26.78 -12.42
N LEU A 4 24.22 -26.79 -11.36
CA LEU A 4 23.53 -25.60 -10.86
C LEU A 4 24.59 -24.63 -10.35
N GLY A 5 24.86 -23.55 -11.08
CA GLY A 5 25.82 -22.56 -10.60
C GLY A 5 26.24 -21.54 -11.63
N SER A 6 25.28 -20.87 -12.27
CA SER A 6 25.56 -19.68 -13.11
C SER A 6 24.32 -18.95 -13.62
N ALA A 7 23.13 -19.58 -13.59
CA ALA A 7 21.91 -18.95 -14.08
C ALA A 7 21.27 -17.94 -13.10
N LEU A 8 21.55 -18.01 -11.80
CA LEU A 8 20.95 -17.11 -10.80
C LEU A 8 21.59 -15.71 -10.78
N LEU A 9 22.81 -15.55 -11.30
CA LEU A 9 23.54 -14.28 -11.26
C LEU A 9 23.36 -13.43 -12.52
N ALA A 10 22.86 -14.02 -13.62
CA ALA A 10 22.69 -13.33 -14.89
C ALA A 10 21.32 -12.64 -15.05
N GLY A 11 20.32 -13.02 -14.25
CA GLY A 11 18.98 -12.41 -14.27
C GLY A 11 18.87 -11.07 -13.51
N LEU A 12 19.80 -10.80 -12.58
CA LEU A 12 19.77 -9.61 -11.71
C LEU A 12 20.39 -8.35 -12.33
N LEU A 13 21.04 -8.46 -13.50
CA LEU A 13 21.82 -7.38 -14.11
C LEU A 13 21.15 -6.71 -15.33
N ALA A 14 19.93 -7.12 -15.72
CA ALA A 14 19.31 -6.66 -16.96
C ALA A 14 18.26 -5.52 -16.81
N PHE A 15 17.95 -5.06 -15.59
CA PHE A 15 16.92 -4.04 -15.35
C PHE A 15 17.43 -2.72 -14.75
N SER A 16 18.74 -2.56 -14.57
CA SER A 16 19.34 -1.36 -13.97
C SER A 16 19.90 -0.44 -15.06
N GLY A 17 19.11 0.52 -15.52
CA GLY A 17 19.65 1.53 -16.43
C GLY A 17 18.64 2.46 -17.08
N MET A 18 17.78 3.15 -16.32
CA MET A 18 17.14 4.34 -16.84
C MET A 18 16.92 5.38 -15.73
N THR A 19 17.90 6.26 -15.57
CA THR A 19 17.76 7.46 -14.73
C THR A 19 17.42 8.62 -15.64
N VAL A 20 16.18 9.10 -15.57
CA VAL A 20 15.74 10.30 -16.29
C VAL A 20 15.83 11.48 -15.33
N PHE A 21 16.70 12.46 -15.63
CA PHE A 21 16.81 13.71 -14.87
C PHE A 21 15.91 14.78 -15.50
N PHE A 22 14.87 15.20 -14.77
CA PHE A 22 14.13 16.43 -15.08
C PHE A 22 14.59 17.56 -14.14
N SER A 23 14.98 18.70 -14.72
CA SER A 23 15.26 19.93 -13.97
C SER A 23 13.96 20.62 -13.60
N LEU A 24 13.70 20.84 -12.31
CA LEU A 24 12.47 21.46 -11.81
C LEU A 24 12.77 22.71 -10.96
N SER A 25 12.02 23.77 -11.22
CA SER A 25 12.06 25.05 -10.52
C SER A 25 11.33 24.97 -9.18
N ALA A 26 11.86 25.60 -8.13
CA ALA A 26 11.28 25.57 -6.79
C ALA A 26 10.08 26.53 -6.64
N SER A 27 8.86 25.99 -6.68
CA SER A 27 7.66 26.64 -6.15
C SER A 27 7.39 26.18 -4.72
N PRO A 28 6.65 26.92 -3.88
CA PRO A 28 6.11 26.38 -2.63
C PRO A 28 5.14 25.24 -2.93
N VAL A 29 5.25 24.15 -2.17
CA VAL A 29 4.71 22.80 -2.44
C VAL A 29 3.75 22.43 -1.32
N PHE A 30 2.59 21.86 -1.66
CA PHE A 30 1.49 21.60 -0.72
C PHE A 30 1.03 20.13 -0.72
N ALA A 31 1.93 19.19 -1.00
CA ALA A 31 1.59 17.76 -1.07
C ALA A 31 1.81 17.09 0.30
N ASP A 32 0.83 16.38 0.83
CA ASP A 32 0.99 15.57 2.06
C ASP A 32 2.14 14.56 1.88
N PRO A 33 3.06 14.33 2.82
CA PRO A 33 4.18 13.42 2.57
C PRO A 33 3.67 12.02 2.20
N PHE A 34 4.19 11.43 1.11
CA PHE A 34 3.79 10.09 0.66
C PHE A 34 4.29 9.01 1.64
N ARG A 35 3.38 8.27 2.28
CA ARG A 35 3.71 7.45 3.46
C ARG A 35 3.69 5.95 3.15
N ASP A 36 2.72 5.54 2.35
CA ASP A 36 2.33 4.14 2.19
C ASP A 36 2.62 3.67 0.76
N PHE A 37 3.80 3.09 0.53
CA PHE A 37 4.13 2.43 -0.74
C PHE A 37 3.65 0.98 -0.75
N ILE A 38 2.35 0.80 -0.58
CA ILE A 38 1.70 -0.51 -0.48
C ILE A 38 0.77 -0.72 -1.66
N ILE A 39 0.80 -1.94 -2.19
CA ILE A 39 -0.17 -2.43 -3.15
C ILE A 39 -0.92 -3.53 -2.42
N TYR A 40 -2.21 -3.32 -2.22
CA TYR A 40 -3.11 -4.29 -1.65
C TYR A 40 -3.43 -5.34 -2.72
N PRO A 41 -3.07 -6.62 -2.50
CA PRO A 41 -3.42 -7.69 -3.42
C PRO A 41 -4.91 -8.04 -3.33
N TYR A 42 -5.40 -8.82 -4.29
CA TYR A 42 -6.75 -9.37 -4.19
C TYR A 42 -6.86 -10.36 -3.03
N GLU A 43 -5.80 -11.15 -2.78
CA GLU A 43 -5.76 -12.06 -1.64
C GLU A 43 -5.70 -11.32 -0.29
N THR A 44 -6.24 -11.96 0.74
CA THR A 44 -6.41 -11.44 2.10
C THR A 44 -6.44 -12.64 3.04
N PRO A 45 -6.21 -12.48 4.36
CA PRO A 45 -6.26 -13.60 5.29
C PRO A 45 -7.53 -14.45 5.12
N GLU A 46 -7.33 -15.76 5.03
CA GLU A 46 -8.42 -16.74 4.90
C GLU A 46 -9.28 -16.79 6.16
N GLN A 47 -10.45 -17.45 6.10
CA GLN A 47 -11.28 -17.61 7.28
C GLN A 47 -10.50 -18.20 8.46
N GLY A 48 -10.51 -17.48 9.59
CA GLY A 48 -9.83 -17.86 10.82
C GLY A 48 -8.33 -17.55 10.86
N GLU A 49 -7.77 -17.02 9.79
CA GLU A 49 -6.37 -16.60 9.72
C GLU A 49 -6.17 -15.21 10.32
N ILE A 50 -5.06 -15.04 11.03
CA ILE A 50 -4.56 -13.78 11.53
C ILE A 50 -3.30 -13.43 10.76
N SER A 51 -3.22 -12.20 10.22
CA SER A 51 -1.97 -11.60 9.75
C SER A 51 -1.49 -10.54 10.74
N LEU A 52 -0.20 -10.60 11.07
CA LEU A 52 0.51 -9.59 11.85
C LEU A 52 1.69 -9.09 11.04
N GLY A 53 1.83 -7.77 10.92
CA GLY A 53 2.85 -7.22 10.04
C GLY A 53 3.45 -5.90 10.47
N THR A 54 4.52 -5.52 9.78
CA THR A 54 5.10 -4.19 9.82
C THR A 54 5.35 -3.68 8.40
N TRP A 55 4.87 -2.48 8.09
CA TRP A 55 5.21 -1.77 6.87
C TRP A 55 6.11 -0.60 7.21
N GLN A 56 7.23 -0.44 6.54
CA GLN A 56 8.17 0.63 6.81
C GLN A 56 8.60 1.30 5.51
N THR A 57 8.59 2.63 5.53
CA THR A 57 8.98 3.49 4.42
C THR A 57 10.00 4.51 4.91
N LEU A 58 11.16 4.59 4.26
CA LEU A 58 12.16 5.62 4.49
C LEU A 58 12.21 6.58 3.29
N LEU A 59 11.84 7.85 3.49
CA LEU A 59 11.95 8.93 2.49
C LEU A 59 13.28 9.68 2.62
N LEU A 60 13.95 9.92 1.50
CA LEU A 60 15.33 10.45 1.45
C LEU A 60 15.54 11.56 0.39
N PRO A 61 15.67 12.82 0.82
CA PRO A 61 14.90 13.43 1.90
C PRO A 61 13.50 13.80 1.40
N ASN A 62 12.58 13.99 2.34
CA ASN A 62 11.24 14.50 2.06
C ASN A 62 11.27 15.90 1.43
N LYS A 63 10.29 16.21 0.57
CA LYS A 63 10.23 17.48 -0.19
C LYS A 63 8.98 18.32 0.06
N THR A 64 7.98 17.80 0.78
CA THR A 64 6.82 18.62 1.16
C THR A 64 7.20 19.75 2.12
N ALA A 65 6.45 20.86 2.07
CA ALA A 65 6.54 21.97 3.00
C ALA A 65 5.66 21.80 4.26
N ASP A 66 4.97 20.66 4.40
CA ASP A 66 4.08 20.41 5.53
C ASP A 66 4.80 20.31 6.88
N THR A 67 3.99 20.23 7.93
CA THR A 67 4.47 20.06 9.29
C THR A 67 3.82 18.86 9.96
N ILE A 68 4.58 18.14 10.78
CA ILE A 68 4.04 17.10 11.65
C ILE A 68 4.40 17.45 13.10
N TYR A 69 3.37 17.53 13.96
CA TYR A 69 3.45 18.12 15.30
C TYR A 69 4.11 19.50 15.31
N GLY A 70 3.73 20.35 14.35
CA GLY A 70 4.25 21.72 14.23
C GLY A 70 5.73 21.83 13.88
N LYS A 71 6.41 20.72 13.56
CA LYS A 71 7.80 20.73 13.07
C LYS A 71 7.79 20.65 11.55
N ASN A 72 8.59 21.51 10.91
CA ASN A 72 8.85 21.45 9.48
C ASN A 72 9.56 20.13 9.13
N ILE A 73 9.00 19.38 8.19
CA ILE A 73 9.54 18.07 7.75
C ILE A 73 10.23 18.14 6.38
N ARG A 74 10.34 19.32 5.78
CA ARG A 74 11.03 19.53 4.51
C ARG A 74 12.52 19.23 4.64
N ASP A 75 13.06 18.56 3.62
CA ASP A 75 14.46 18.15 3.53
C ASP A 75 14.93 17.22 4.67
N ALA A 76 14.00 16.71 5.48
CA ALA A 76 14.28 15.70 6.49
C ALA A 76 14.18 14.29 5.90
N ASN A 77 15.02 13.38 6.40
CA ASN A 77 14.78 11.96 6.21
C ASN A 77 13.67 11.52 7.17
N LEU A 78 12.65 10.86 6.64
CA LEU A 78 11.48 10.44 7.41
C LEU A 78 11.33 8.93 7.32
N LEU A 79 11.17 8.27 8.46
CA LEU A 79 10.76 6.88 8.55
C LEU A 79 9.30 6.83 8.98
N PHE A 80 8.44 6.33 8.12
CA PHE A 80 7.09 5.91 8.44
C PHE A 80 7.08 4.42 8.76
N ALA A 81 6.31 4.03 9.76
CA ALA A 81 6.18 2.65 10.16
C ALA A 81 4.76 2.35 10.61
N THR A 82 4.15 1.32 10.02
CA THR A 82 2.82 0.83 10.32
C THR A 82 2.92 -0.54 10.97
N TYR A 83 2.19 -0.75 12.06
CA TYR A 83 1.93 -2.08 12.59
C TYR A 83 0.54 -2.54 12.16
N VAL A 84 0.48 -3.78 11.69
CA VAL A 84 -0.69 -4.36 11.03
C VAL A 84 -1.21 -5.52 11.85
N LEU A 85 -2.53 -5.55 12.03
CA LEU A 85 -3.26 -6.72 12.49
C LEU A 85 -4.48 -6.89 11.60
N GLU A 86 -4.58 -8.04 10.93
CA GLU A 86 -5.74 -8.42 10.12
C GLU A 86 -6.28 -9.79 10.56
N PHE A 87 -7.57 -9.98 10.38
CA PHE A 87 -8.28 -11.21 10.70
C PHE A 87 -9.28 -11.54 9.59
N GLY A 88 -9.14 -12.73 8.99
CA GLY A 88 -10.09 -13.26 8.03
C GLY A 88 -11.36 -13.73 8.74
N VAL A 89 -12.44 -12.98 8.60
CA VAL A 89 -13.74 -13.33 9.17
C VAL A 89 -14.40 -14.45 8.36
N THR A 90 -14.30 -14.33 7.03
CA THR A 90 -14.67 -15.36 6.04
C THR A 90 -13.61 -15.35 4.94
N ASP A 91 -13.68 -16.30 4.01
CA ASP A 91 -12.78 -16.30 2.86
C ASP A 91 -12.96 -15.07 1.95
N TRP A 92 -14.00 -14.27 2.11
CA TRP A 92 -14.22 -13.07 1.29
C TRP A 92 -14.29 -11.78 2.10
N TRP A 93 -14.14 -11.85 3.43
CA TRP A 93 -14.21 -10.69 4.32
C TRP A 93 -13.11 -10.71 5.36
N THR A 94 -12.31 -9.65 5.37
CA THR A 94 -11.25 -9.42 6.35
C THR A 94 -11.51 -8.14 7.11
N LEU A 95 -11.23 -8.18 8.41
CA LEU A 95 -11.14 -7.00 9.26
C LEU A 95 -9.69 -6.72 9.61
N GLY A 96 -9.31 -5.45 9.61
CA GLY A 96 -7.95 -5.02 9.94
C GLY A 96 -7.93 -3.75 10.78
N THR A 97 -6.81 -3.57 11.46
CA THR A 97 -6.43 -2.32 12.12
C THR A 97 -4.96 -2.04 11.88
N TYR A 98 -4.65 -0.80 11.59
CA TYR A 98 -3.29 -0.36 11.33
C TYR A 98 -2.92 0.81 12.24
N VAL A 99 -1.72 0.79 12.80
CA VAL A 99 -1.23 1.85 13.69
C VAL A 99 0.04 2.43 13.11
N ASP A 100 -0.01 3.71 12.75
CA ASP A 100 1.05 4.38 12.01
C ASP A 100 1.90 5.24 12.96
N PHE A 101 3.20 5.25 12.69
CA PHE A 101 4.22 6.01 13.40
C PHE A 101 5.13 6.74 12.43
N VAL A 102 5.73 7.83 12.90
CA VAL A 102 6.73 8.58 12.15
C VAL A 102 7.94 8.89 13.03
N SER A 103 9.12 8.93 12.43
CA SER A 103 10.35 9.47 13.03
C SER A 103 11.19 10.23 12.01
N GLY A 104 12.05 11.13 12.48
CA GLY A 104 12.79 12.05 11.63
C GLY A 104 12.42 13.52 11.88
N ALA A 105 13.08 14.46 11.22
CA ALA A 105 12.86 15.91 11.44
C ALA A 105 12.93 16.36 12.93
N GLY A 106 13.79 15.73 13.72
CA GLY A 106 13.88 15.98 15.16
C GLY A 106 12.69 15.46 15.98
N GLN A 107 11.81 14.64 15.40
CA GLN A 107 10.81 13.84 16.10
C GLN A 107 11.38 12.48 16.48
N ALA A 108 11.10 12.06 17.72
CA ALA A 108 11.26 10.66 18.10
C ALA A 108 10.21 9.80 17.37
N TYR A 109 10.32 8.48 17.49
CA TYR A 109 9.30 7.55 17.01
C TYR A 109 7.95 7.84 17.67
N SER A 110 7.04 8.48 16.93
CA SER A 110 5.82 9.10 17.45
C SER A 110 4.58 8.57 16.75
N TYR A 111 3.51 8.35 17.51
CA TYR A 111 2.23 7.84 17.03
C TYR A 111 1.50 8.86 16.14
N LEU A 112 1.37 8.52 14.85
CA LEU A 112 0.83 9.39 13.81
C LEU A 112 -0.69 9.28 13.71
N GLN A 113 -1.22 8.07 13.53
CA GLN A 113 -2.65 7.84 13.35
C GLN A 113 -2.99 6.36 13.56
N THR A 114 -4.28 6.07 13.70
CA THR A 114 -4.83 4.72 13.62
C THR A 114 -5.77 4.63 12.43
N ARG A 115 -5.64 3.60 11.62
CA ARG A 115 -6.60 3.24 10.58
C ARG A 115 -7.47 2.13 11.17
N ALA A 116 -8.61 2.54 11.72
CA ALA A 116 -9.30 1.81 12.78
C ALA A 116 -10.45 0.91 12.32
N ILE A 117 -10.79 0.91 11.04
CA ILE A 117 -11.92 0.14 10.50
C ILE A 117 -11.56 -0.29 9.09
N THR A 118 -10.59 -1.18 8.95
CA THR A 118 -10.28 -1.74 7.64
C THR A 118 -11.20 -2.91 7.40
N THR A 119 -12.13 -2.78 6.45
CA THR A 119 -12.89 -3.92 5.94
C THR A 119 -12.48 -4.15 4.51
N ARG A 120 -11.93 -5.34 4.21
CA ARG A 120 -11.67 -5.78 2.84
C ARG A 120 -12.71 -6.82 2.44
N LEU A 121 -13.35 -6.59 1.31
CA LEU A 121 -14.34 -7.47 0.71
C LEU A 121 -13.85 -7.93 -0.66
N ARG A 122 -13.76 -9.24 -0.85
CA ARG A 122 -13.40 -9.85 -2.13
C ARG A 122 -14.65 -10.25 -2.89
N PHE A 123 -14.71 -9.91 -4.16
CA PHE A 123 -15.76 -10.38 -5.05
C PHE A 123 -15.33 -11.67 -5.75
N PRO A 124 -16.27 -12.53 -6.16
CA PRO A 124 -15.92 -13.75 -6.89
C PRO A 124 -15.02 -13.47 -8.09
N ARG A 125 -14.00 -14.31 -8.26
CA ARG A 125 -13.09 -14.24 -9.41
C ARG A 125 -13.86 -14.32 -10.72
N ILE A 126 -13.46 -13.50 -11.68
CA ILE A 126 -14.13 -13.41 -12.98
C ILE A 126 -13.19 -13.97 -14.05
N PRO A 127 -13.55 -15.08 -14.72
CA PRO A 127 -12.74 -15.64 -15.79
C PRO A 127 -12.37 -14.58 -16.83
N ASP A 128 -11.11 -14.56 -17.26
CA ASP A 128 -10.58 -13.62 -18.25
C ASP A 128 -10.68 -12.12 -17.92
N PHE A 129 -11.12 -11.76 -16.71
CA PHE A 129 -11.18 -10.37 -16.23
C PHE A 129 -10.37 -10.19 -14.94
N ILE A 130 -10.26 -8.95 -14.45
CA ILE A 130 -9.58 -8.63 -13.20
C ILE A 130 -10.38 -9.14 -12.00
N ASP A 131 -9.71 -9.71 -11.02
CA ASP A 131 -10.30 -10.19 -9.77
C ASP A 131 -10.53 -8.97 -8.86
N PRO A 132 -11.79 -8.58 -8.58
CA PRO A 132 -12.07 -7.32 -7.91
C PRO A 132 -12.21 -7.48 -6.40
N ALA A 133 -11.73 -6.49 -5.66
CA ALA A 133 -11.98 -6.33 -4.24
C ALA A 133 -12.17 -4.84 -3.88
N VAL A 134 -12.72 -4.58 -2.70
CA VAL A 134 -12.81 -3.23 -2.13
C VAL A 134 -12.34 -3.25 -0.70
N GLN A 135 -11.57 -2.25 -0.32
CA GLN A 135 -11.18 -1.99 1.05
C GLN A 135 -11.70 -0.63 1.48
N ILE A 136 -12.25 -0.55 2.68
CA ILE A 136 -12.72 0.69 3.27
C ILE A 136 -11.94 0.87 4.56
N GLU A 137 -11.38 2.04 4.77
CA GLU A 137 -10.62 2.39 5.98
C GLU A 137 -11.13 3.70 6.58
N TYR A 138 -11.10 3.80 7.90
CA TYR A 138 -11.28 5.07 8.60
C TYR A 138 -9.98 5.48 9.30
N TRP A 139 -9.44 6.63 8.92
CA TRP A 139 -8.19 7.17 9.41
C TRP A 139 -8.47 8.17 10.53
N ALA A 140 -8.05 7.81 11.74
CA ALA A 140 -8.17 8.62 12.94
C ALA A 140 -6.81 9.21 13.31
N PRO A 141 -6.59 10.52 13.12
CA PRO A 141 -5.30 11.15 13.37
C PRO A 141 -4.96 11.17 14.86
N GLY A 142 -3.67 11.09 15.16
CA GLY A 142 -3.15 11.26 16.51
C GLY A 142 -3.22 12.72 16.97
N GLY A 143 -3.41 12.91 18.28
CA GLY A 143 -3.49 14.24 18.88
C GLY A 143 -2.24 15.08 18.60
N GLY A 144 -2.45 16.33 18.15
CA GLY A 144 -1.38 17.30 17.91
C GLY A 144 -0.60 17.10 16.61
N THR A 145 -0.94 16.12 15.78
CA THR A 145 -0.30 15.90 14.46
C THR A 145 -0.59 17.02 13.47
N GLY A 146 -1.80 17.60 13.55
CA GLY A 146 -2.31 18.57 12.57
C GLY A 146 -3.00 17.92 11.37
N MET A 147 -3.15 16.59 11.37
CA MET A 147 -3.79 15.84 10.28
C MET A 147 -5.32 15.78 10.42
N GLN A 148 -5.99 15.65 9.28
CA GLN A 148 -7.44 15.44 9.20
C GLN A 148 -7.81 13.96 9.38
N SER A 149 -9.09 13.69 9.67
CA SER A 149 -9.64 12.34 9.61
C SER A 149 -10.23 12.04 8.24
N PHE A 150 -10.00 10.83 7.74
CA PHE A 150 -10.44 10.41 6.41
C PHE A 150 -11.25 9.12 6.44
N LEU A 151 -12.22 9.01 5.54
CA LEU A 151 -12.73 7.73 5.06
C LEU A 151 -12.04 7.44 3.73
N ASP A 152 -11.28 6.36 3.64
CA ASP A 152 -10.62 5.92 2.41
C ASP A 152 -11.38 4.72 1.81
N ILE A 153 -11.70 4.82 0.53
CA ILE A 153 -12.28 3.73 -0.26
C ILE A 153 -11.25 3.33 -1.32
N ILE A 154 -10.72 2.12 -1.17
CA ILE A 154 -9.69 1.56 -2.03
C ILE A 154 -10.32 0.49 -2.92
N LEU A 155 -10.36 0.75 -4.22
CA LEU A 155 -10.73 -0.23 -5.22
C LEU A 155 -9.49 -1.07 -5.55
N ILE A 156 -9.60 -2.38 -5.47
CA ILE A 156 -8.49 -3.32 -5.65
C ILE A 156 -8.80 -4.21 -6.86
N GLY A 157 -7.81 -4.45 -7.70
CA GLY A 157 -7.89 -5.39 -8.80
C GLY A 157 -6.59 -6.14 -8.99
N GLU A 158 -6.67 -7.46 -9.13
CA GLU A 158 -5.54 -8.34 -9.42
C GLU A 158 -5.80 -9.15 -10.70
N LYS A 159 -4.76 -9.39 -11.49
CA LYS A 159 -4.80 -10.38 -12.57
C LYS A 159 -3.51 -11.18 -12.64
N LYS A 160 -3.64 -12.50 -12.51
CA LYS A 160 -2.56 -13.46 -12.78
C LYS A 160 -2.64 -13.97 -14.22
N LEU A 161 -1.57 -13.77 -14.99
CA LEU A 161 -1.43 -14.20 -16.39
C LEU A 161 -0.14 -15.02 -16.57
N GLY A 162 -0.26 -16.33 -16.38
CA GLY A 162 0.90 -17.22 -16.37
C GLY A 162 1.86 -16.85 -15.24
N ARG A 163 3.06 -16.35 -15.59
CA ARG A 163 4.07 -15.90 -14.62
C ARG A 163 3.97 -14.40 -14.27
N PHE A 164 3.05 -13.67 -14.90
CA PHE A 164 2.84 -12.25 -14.62
C PHE A 164 1.72 -12.07 -13.60
N ILE A 165 1.91 -11.11 -12.70
CA ILE A 165 0.89 -10.65 -11.76
C ILE A 165 0.76 -9.16 -11.97
N LEU A 166 -0.46 -8.69 -12.22
CA LEU A 166 -0.80 -7.29 -12.34
C LEU A 166 -1.72 -6.92 -11.18
N ASP A 167 -1.31 -5.96 -10.38
CA ASP A 167 -2.10 -5.39 -9.30
C ASP A 167 -2.36 -3.92 -9.57
N ILE A 168 -3.58 -3.46 -9.34
CA ILE A 168 -3.96 -2.06 -9.43
C ILE A 168 -4.85 -1.69 -8.24
N ASN A 169 -4.58 -0.56 -7.62
CA ASN A 169 -5.42 0.03 -6.60
C ASN A 169 -5.73 1.49 -6.93
N GLY A 170 -6.97 1.90 -6.67
CA GLY A 170 -7.38 3.32 -6.69
C GLY A 170 -8.01 3.68 -5.36
N SER A 171 -7.42 4.64 -4.65
CA SER A 171 -7.85 5.13 -3.34
C SER A 171 -8.59 6.46 -3.50
N PHE A 172 -9.68 6.62 -2.75
CA PHE A 172 -10.50 7.81 -2.70
C PHE A 172 -10.68 8.23 -1.25
N MET A 173 -10.02 9.31 -0.86
CA MET A 173 -10.01 9.79 0.52
C MET A 173 -11.02 10.94 0.69
N PHE A 174 -11.95 10.77 1.63
CA PHE A 174 -12.98 11.74 1.96
C PHE A 174 -12.71 12.32 3.35
N ALA A 175 -12.51 13.63 3.47
CA ALA A 175 -12.37 14.29 4.76
C ALA A 175 -13.66 14.14 5.60
N THR A 176 -13.52 13.81 6.88
CA THR A 176 -14.66 13.48 7.77
C THR A 176 -14.76 14.37 9.02
N ASP A 177 -13.74 15.18 9.31
CA ASP A 177 -13.72 16.06 10.49
C ASP A 177 -14.56 17.34 10.32
N GLY A 178 -15.11 17.57 9.12
CA GLY A 178 -15.92 18.74 8.80
C GLY A 178 -15.13 20.03 8.66
N SER A 179 -13.79 19.97 8.60
CA SER A 179 -12.94 21.14 8.33
C SER A 179 -13.15 21.67 6.91
N GLU A 180 -13.51 20.80 5.96
CA GLU A 180 -13.70 21.14 4.55
C GLU A 180 -15.04 20.59 4.00
N PRO A 181 -16.19 21.19 4.41
CA PRO A 181 -17.49 20.72 3.96
C PRO A 181 -17.67 20.96 2.45
N ASN A 182 -18.01 19.90 1.71
CA ASN A 182 -18.13 19.85 0.24
C ASN A 182 -16.80 19.83 -0.54
N PHE A 183 -15.68 19.49 0.10
CA PHE A 183 -14.45 19.25 -0.62
C PHE A 183 -14.52 17.94 -1.42
N PRO A 184 -14.10 17.91 -2.70
CA PRO A 184 -14.03 16.67 -3.46
C PRO A 184 -13.03 15.69 -2.83
N PRO A 185 -13.19 14.37 -3.05
CA PRO A 185 -12.23 13.41 -2.54
C PRO A 185 -10.85 13.62 -3.17
N GLU A 186 -9.82 13.26 -2.41
CA GLU A 186 -8.47 13.09 -2.93
C GLU A 186 -8.35 11.71 -3.59
N PHE A 187 -7.53 11.64 -4.63
CA PHE A 187 -7.30 10.42 -5.38
C PHE A 187 -5.82 10.04 -5.32
N ALA A 188 -5.57 8.78 -5.00
CA ALA A 188 -4.27 8.16 -5.09
C ALA A 188 -4.38 6.83 -5.84
N TYR A 189 -3.27 6.39 -6.41
CA TYR A 189 -3.19 5.10 -7.07
C TYR A 189 -1.91 4.36 -6.71
N SER A 190 -1.99 3.04 -6.75
CA SER A 190 -0.83 2.17 -6.76
C SER A 190 -1.03 1.08 -7.81
N ALA A 191 0.05 0.68 -8.48
CA ALA A 191 0.00 -0.35 -9.49
C ALA A 191 1.30 -1.14 -9.51
N GLY A 192 1.22 -2.45 -9.64
CA GLY A 192 2.36 -3.36 -9.64
C GLY A 192 2.31 -4.29 -10.85
N LEU A 193 3.45 -4.45 -11.52
CA LEU A 193 3.66 -5.52 -12.49
C LEU A 193 4.80 -6.40 -12.00
N TYR A 194 4.46 -7.64 -11.66
CA TYR A 194 5.41 -8.62 -11.13
C TYR A 194 5.60 -9.78 -12.09
N TYR A 195 6.80 -10.35 -12.05
CA TYR A 195 7.15 -11.60 -12.72
C TYR A 195 7.61 -12.62 -11.68
N LEU A 196 6.95 -13.76 -11.66
CA LEU A 196 7.29 -14.89 -10.79
C LEU A 196 8.63 -15.49 -11.25
N ILE A 197 9.72 -15.25 -10.52
CA ILE A 197 11.07 -15.74 -10.87
C ILE A 197 11.24 -17.20 -10.40
N ALA A 198 10.72 -17.50 -9.22
CA ALA A 198 10.65 -18.83 -8.60
C ALA A 198 9.30 -18.95 -7.88
N ASP A 199 8.93 -20.16 -7.45
CA ASP A 199 7.62 -20.43 -6.83
C ASP A 199 7.33 -19.54 -5.61
N ASN A 200 8.38 -19.06 -4.94
CA ASN A 200 8.30 -18.25 -3.73
C ASN A 200 8.98 -16.87 -3.86
N VAL A 201 9.37 -16.47 -5.08
CA VAL A 201 10.02 -15.18 -5.33
C VAL A 201 9.49 -14.55 -6.60
N ASN A 202 9.02 -13.31 -6.50
CA ASN A 202 8.72 -12.50 -7.66
C ASN A 202 9.48 -11.16 -7.58
N ALA A 203 9.77 -10.58 -8.74
CA ALA A 203 10.30 -9.23 -8.85
C ALA A 203 9.35 -8.39 -9.68
N GLY A 204 9.24 -7.11 -9.35
CA GLY A 204 8.29 -6.22 -10.01
C GLY A 204 8.76 -4.79 -10.13
N ILE A 205 8.00 -4.07 -10.94
CA ILE A 205 8.00 -2.63 -11.02
C ILE A 205 6.68 -2.15 -10.47
N GLU A 206 6.72 -1.19 -9.56
CA GLU A 206 5.54 -0.62 -8.93
C GLU A 206 5.51 0.88 -9.18
N ALA A 207 4.32 1.42 -9.43
CA ALA A 207 4.06 2.84 -9.59
C ALA A 207 3.10 3.30 -8.50
N PHE A 208 3.40 4.44 -7.92
CA PHE A 208 2.60 5.06 -6.87
C PHE A 208 2.36 6.51 -7.21
N GLY A 209 1.14 6.98 -7.02
CA GLY A 209 0.78 8.37 -7.24
C GLY A 209 -0.20 8.87 -6.20
N ASP A 210 0.04 10.09 -5.74
CA ASP A 210 -0.89 10.89 -4.95
C ASP A 210 -1.17 12.11 -5.82
N ASP A 211 -2.38 12.13 -6.37
CA ASP A 211 -2.80 13.13 -7.34
C ASP A 211 -3.49 14.32 -6.67
N GLY A 212 -3.70 14.26 -5.35
CA GLY A 212 -4.49 15.19 -4.55
C GLY A 212 -5.97 15.17 -4.94
N VAL A 213 -6.65 16.29 -4.68
CA VAL A 213 -8.08 16.48 -4.97
C VAL A 213 -8.42 16.14 -6.42
N ILE A 214 -9.45 15.32 -6.64
CA ILE A 214 -9.84 14.84 -7.97
C ILE A 214 -10.12 15.97 -8.98
N SER A 215 -10.58 17.13 -8.51
CA SER A 215 -10.82 18.31 -9.36
C SER A 215 -9.54 18.98 -9.88
N ASN A 216 -8.39 18.66 -9.30
CA ASN A 216 -7.08 19.22 -9.66
C ASN A 216 -6.27 18.28 -10.56
N MET A 217 -6.79 17.10 -10.87
CA MET A 217 -6.12 16.13 -11.72
C MET A 217 -6.05 16.61 -13.17
N GLY A 218 -4.84 16.65 -13.74
CA GLY A 218 -4.61 17.08 -15.13
C GLY A 218 -5.50 16.38 -16.16
N PRO A 219 -5.61 15.03 -16.17
CA PRO A 219 -6.49 14.30 -17.10
C PRO A 219 -7.98 14.64 -16.99
N LEU A 220 -8.41 15.19 -15.84
CA LEU A 220 -9.80 15.59 -15.57
C LEU A 220 -10.02 17.11 -15.73
N GLY A 221 -9.05 17.82 -16.34
CA GLY A 221 -9.14 19.26 -16.61
C GLY A 221 -8.57 20.15 -15.51
N GLY A 222 -7.84 19.57 -14.56
CA GLY A 222 -7.15 20.30 -13.51
C GLY A 222 -6.05 21.25 -14.04
N PRO A 223 -5.75 22.36 -13.34
CA PRO A 223 -4.71 23.29 -13.75
C PRO A 223 -3.32 22.64 -13.80
N ALA A 224 -2.63 22.74 -14.93
CA ALA A 224 -1.28 22.18 -15.10
C ALA A 224 -0.24 22.70 -14.09
N SER A 225 -0.45 23.87 -13.49
CA SER A 225 0.39 24.41 -12.42
C SER A 225 0.27 23.64 -11.10
N LEU A 226 -0.88 23.00 -10.83
CA LEU A 226 -1.09 22.22 -9.61
C LEU A 226 -0.45 20.83 -9.72
N TYR A 227 -0.40 20.25 -10.93
CA TYR A 227 0.30 19.00 -11.22
C TYR A 227 1.74 18.99 -10.67
N GLN A 228 2.49 20.05 -10.95
CA GLN A 228 3.90 20.14 -10.54
C GLN A 228 4.11 20.46 -9.05
N ALA A 229 3.10 21.01 -8.39
CA ALA A 229 3.21 21.55 -7.04
C ALA A 229 2.55 20.68 -5.96
N MET A 230 1.72 19.71 -6.35
CA MET A 230 0.92 18.90 -5.44
C MET A 230 1.02 17.40 -5.69
N GLN A 231 1.30 16.96 -6.92
CA GLN A 231 1.28 15.52 -7.21
C GLN A 231 2.61 14.86 -6.91
N GLN A 232 2.58 13.82 -6.10
CA GLN A 232 3.73 12.96 -5.86
C GLN A 232 3.61 11.70 -6.68
N GLN A 233 4.70 11.33 -7.37
CA GLN A 233 4.74 10.13 -8.19
C GLN A 233 6.05 9.39 -7.94
N PHE A 234 6.00 8.07 -7.84
CA PHE A 234 7.15 7.22 -7.60
C PHE A 234 7.12 5.99 -8.49
N ILE A 235 8.31 5.51 -8.86
CA ILE A 235 8.49 4.16 -9.42
C ILE A 235 9.44 3.41 -8.51
N PHE A 236 9.07 2.17 -8.18
CA PHE A 236 9.85 1.24 -7.38
C PHE A 236 10.28 0.04 -8.22
N GLN A 237 11.49 -0.42 -7.94
CA GLN A 237 11.86 -1.82 -8.19
C GLN A 237 11.62 -2.57 -6.89
N SER A 238 10.89 -3.69 -6.95
CA SER A 238 10.52 -4.45 -5.77
C SER A 238 10.73 -5.95 -5.94
N TRP A 239 10.83 -6.63 -4.80
CA TRP A 239 10.93 -8.08 -4.70
C TRP A 239 10.01 -8.55 -3.59
N ASN A 240 9.22 -9.58 -3.89
CA ASN A 240 8.39 -10.27 -2.92
C ASN A 240 8.96 -11.67 -2.67
N PHE A 241 9.01 -12.06 -1.40
CA PHE A 241 9.46 -13.36 -0.94
C PHE A 241 8.38 -14.00 -0.08
N ALA A 242 7.95 -15.20 -0.47
CA ALA A 242 7.24 -16.10 0.43
C ALA A 242 8.27 -17.00 1.13
N ILE A 243 8.37 -16.91 2.45
CA ILE A 243 9.37 -17.61 3.27
C ILE A 243 8.65 -18.65 4.13
N GLY A 244 8.65 -19.89 3.64
CA GLY A 244 7.84 -20.94 4.24
C GLY A 244 6.34 -20.71 3.97
N GLU A 245 5.49 -21.11 4.90
CA GLU A 245 4.02 -21.04 4.74
C GLU A 245 3.39 -19.83 5.45
N HIS A 246 4.20 -19.04 6.18
CA HIS A 246 3.68 -18.07 7.14
C HIS A 246 4.24 -16.67 6.98
N VAL A 247 5.26 -16.46 6.14
CA VAL A 247 5.95 -15.16 6.06
C VAL A 247 5.94 -14.65 4.65
N ASP A 248 5.41 -13.45 4.48
CA ASP A 248 5.54 -12.66 3.27
C ASP A 248 6.44 -11.44 3.52
N TRP A 249 7.38 -11.20 2.61
CA TRP A 249 8.30 -10.08 2.70
C TRP A 249 8.43 -9.37 1.36
N ASN A 250 8.00 -8.11 1.30
CA ASN A 250 8.20 -7.21 0.17
C ASN A 250 9.28 -6.18 0.52
N ILE A 251 10.25 -6.00 -0.37
CA ILE A 251 11.24 -4.91 -0.28
C ILE A 251 11.26 -4.15 -1.58
N GLY A 252 11.53 -2.84 -1.51
CA GLY A 252 11.63 -2.04 -2.71
C GLY A 252 12.46 -0.78 -2.54
N VAL A 253 13.01 -0.32 -3.66
CA VAL A 253 13.71 0.96 -3.77
C VAL A 253 13.03 1.79 -4.84
N GLY A 254 12.60 2.97 -4.42
CA GLY A 254 11.81 3.91 -5.21
C GLY A 254 12.58 5.17 -5.59
N THR A 255 12.20 5.73 -6.75
CA THR A 255 12.64 7.05 -7.21
C THR A 255 11.43 7.95 -7.40
N GLY A 256 11.49 9.16 -6.84
CA GLY A 256 10.49 10.19 -7.06
C GLY A 256 10.56 10.80 -8.46
N LEU A 257 9.41 11.02 -9.09
CA LEU A 257 9.32 11.51 -10.47
C LEU A 257 8.84 12.97 -10.58
N THR A 258 8.32 13.57 -9.50
CA THR A 258 7.87 14.96 -9.47
C THR A 258 8.74 15.81 -8.56
N ALA A 259 8.58 17.14 -8.64
CA ALA A 259 9.35 18.11 -7.85
C ALA A 259 9.13 17.95 -6.34
N VAL A 260 8.01 17.33 -5.97
CA VAL A 260 7.46 17.28 -4.62
C VAL A 260 7.61 15.89 -4.00
N SER A 261 7.94 14.88 -4.82
CA SER A 261 8.37 13.56 -4.35
C SER A 261 9.75 13.63 -3.72
N ALA A 262 9.96 12.84 -2.67
CA ALA A 262 11.32 12.53 -2.20
C ALA A 262 12.14 11.92 -3.36
N PRO A 263 13.41 12.33 -3.56
CA PRO A 263 14.24 11.78 -4.63
C PRO A 263 14.37 10.26 -4.57
N PHE A 264 14.50 9.72 -3.35
CA PHE A 264 14.56 8.29 -3.11
C PHE A 264 13.62 7.88 -1.97
N ALA A 265 13.10 6.66 -2.08
CA ALA A 265 12.37 6.00 -1.03
C ALA A 265 12.83 4.54 -0.91
N ILE A 266 12.81 3.98 0.29
CA ILE A 266 13.05 2.57 0.53
C ILE A 266 11.85 2.04 1.28
N LYS A 267 11.34 0.87 0.90
CA LYS A 267 10.28 0.20 1.63
C LYS A 267 10.66 -1.22 2.03
N THR A 268 10.11 -1.65 3.16
CA THR A 268 10.08 -3.05 3.59
C THR A 268 8.74 -3.32 4.25
N ILE A 269 8.06 -4.38 3.80
CA ILE A 269 6.75 -4.83 4.28
C ILE A 269 6.92 -6.28 4.66
N PHE A 270 6.68 -6.60 5.93
CA PHE A 270 6.78 -7.93 6.48
C PHE A 270 5.44 -8.31 7.07
N GLU A 271 4.93 -9.49 6.73
CA GLU A 271 3.68 -10.03 7.25
C GLU A 271 3.88 -11.49 7.69
N TYR A 272 3.27 -11.83 8.82
CA TYR A 272 3.27 -13.15 9.42
C TYR A 272 1.85 -13.64 9.58
N HIS A 273 1.54 -14.76 8.93
CA HIS A 273 0.20 -15.34 8.83
C HIS A 273 0.13 -16.63 9.64
N PHE A 274 -0.92 -16.77 10.44
CA PHE A 274 -1.15 -17.99 11.21
C PHE A 274 -2.64 -18.19 11.52
N LYS A 275 -3.05 -19.46 11.64
CA LYS A 275 -4.40 -19.84 12.06
C LYS A 275 -4.34 -20.35 13.50
N PRO A 276 -4.69 -19.52 14.50
CA PRO A 276 -4.68 -19.96 15.90
C PRO A 276 -5.83 -20.93 16.23
N PHE A 277 -6.85 -21.00 15.37
CA PHE A 277 -8.02 -21.84 15.57
C PHE A 277 -8.20 -22.76 14.36
N ASP A 278 -8.15 -24.06 14.58
CA ASP A 278 -8.71 -25.03 13.63
C ASP A 278 -10.23 -24.95 13.76
N PHE A 279 -10.87 -24.27 12.83
CA PHE A 279 -12.29 -24.44 12.58
C PHE A 279 -12.47 -25.82 11.92
N GLU A 280 -12.25 -26.89 12.70
CA GLU A 280 -12.63 -28.25 12.28
C GLU A 280 -14.08 -28.20 11.79
N GLU A 281 -14.28 -28.85 10.64
CA GLU A 281 -15.47 -29.17 9.84
C GLU A 281 -16.68 -29.75 10.66
N LYS A 282 -16.98 -29.19 11.83
CA LYS A 282 -18.05 -29.63 12.73
C LYS A 282 -19.41 -29.11 12.31
N GLU A 283 -19.48 -28.13 11.42
CA GLU A 283 -20.76 -27.73 10.82
C GLU A 283 -21.28 -28.74 9.80
N GLY A 284 -20.40 -29.46 9.08
CA GLY A 284 -20.82 -30.52 8.16
C GLY A 284 -21.57 -31.67 8.84
N LYS A 285 -21.25 -31.97 10.11
CA LYS A 285 -21.96 -33.00 10.90
C LYS A 285 -23.19 -32.47 11.63
N ARG A 286 -23.24 -31.17 11.94
CA ARG A 286 -24.39 -30.56 12.62
C ARG A 286 -25.59 -30.42 11.69
N TYR A 287 -25.35 -30.12 10.41
CA TYR A 287 -26.41 -30.08 9.39
C TYR A 287 -26.94 -31.47 9.00
N GLU A 288 -26.13 -32.55 9.08
CA GLU A 288 -26.60 -33.92 8.86
C GLU A 288 -27.41 -34.50 10.04
N GLU A 289 -27.15 -34.06 11.28
CA GLU A 289 -27.96 -34.44 12.44
C GLU A 289 -29.29 -33.67 12.51
N GLU A 290 -29.31 -32.38 12.14
CA GLU A 290 -30.55 -31.58 12.16
C GLU A 290 -31.51 -31.88 11.00
N GLN A 291 -31.02 -32.42 9.86
CA GLN A 291 -31.90 -32.89 8.77
C GLN A 291 -32.45 -34.31 8.95
N ASN A 292 -32.03 -35.04 9.99
CA ASN A 292 -32.58 -36.35 10.35
C ASN A 292 -33.63 -36.30 11.48
N ILE A 293 -34.08 -35.11 11.87
CA ILE A 293 -35.14 -34.93 12.85
C ILE A 293 -36.23 -34.03 12.25
N HIS A 294 -37.23 -34.71 11.66
CA HIS A 294 -38.52 -34.26 11.10
C HIS A 294 -38.61 -33.95 9.60
#